data_AF-A0AAU3TJE5-F1
#
_entry.id   AF-A0AAU3TJE5-F1
#
_cell.length_a   1.000
_cell.length_b   1.000
_cell.length_c   1.000
_cell.angle_alpha   90.00
_cell.angle_beta   90.00
_cell.angle_gamma   90.00
#
_symmetry.space_group_name_H-M   'P 1'
#
loop_
_entity.id
_entity.type
_entity.pdbx_description
1 polymer ?
#
loop_
_entity_poly.entity_id
_entity_poly.type
_entity_poly.pdbx_seq_one_letter_code
_entity_poly.pdbx_strand_id
1 'polypeptide(L)'
;MDEERVAQLEKLGMVWSHFDVAWAEGLSAARGWAAEHGHLLAPLDAAYQGAQVGIWLKNARAAARKAQEIEQRRAEGLPVESSAGAMTRARREQLEEIDPSWCPVWPVTWQRCFHLVRQHLDTGQALPTVAGEVVRQGEDLGRWVTSVRLGWDQLTGVQQWMCEQVLGIEPATENDNSKPRTSQADK
;
A
#
# COMPACT_ATOMS: atom_id res chain seq x y z
N MET A 1 0.26 -13.52 -37.85
CA MET A 1 1.46 -12.66 -37.76
C MET A 1 2.63 -13.62 -37.63
N ASP A 2 3.51 -13.68 -38.64
CA ASP A 2 4.62 -14.65 -38.69
C ASP A 2 5.70 -14.36 -37.65
N GLU A 3 6.17 -15.40 -36.97
CA GLU A 3 7.21 -15.36 -35.92
C GLU A 3 8.55 -14.82 -36.45
N GLU A 4 8.86 -15.08 -37.73
CA GLU A 4 10.05 -14.57 -38.40
C GLU A 4 10.03 -13.04 -38.56
N ARG A 5 8.83 -12.46 -38.66
CA ARG A 5 8.62 -11.01 -38.70
C ARG A 5 8.78 -10.37 -37.33
N VAL A 6 8.51 -11.09 -36.24
CA VAL A 6 8.78 -10.62 -34.86
C VAL A 6 10.28 -10.61 -34.59
N ALA A 7 11.00 -11.67 -34.97
CA ALA A 7 12.45 -11.77 -34.76
C ALA A 7 13.26 -10.73 -35.58
N GLN A 8 12.82 -10.39 -36.80
CA GLN A 8 13.42 -9.30 -37.58
C GLN A 8 13.22 -7.94 -36.94
N LEU A 9 12.07 -7.73 -36.28
CA LEU A 9 11.75 -6.48 -35.60
C LEU A 9 12.55 -6.32 -34.31
N GLU A 10 12.74 -7.39 -33.54
CA GLU A 10 13.66 -7.41 -32.37
C GLU A 10 15.10 -7.05 -32.76
N LYS A 11 15.56 -7.53 -33.92
CA LYS A 11 16.92 -7.28 -34.42
C LYS A 11 17.14 -5.84 -34.92
N LEU A 12 16.07 -5.09 -35.20
CA LEU A 12 16.09 -3.70 -35.68
C LEU A 12 15.98 -2.66 -34.56
N GLY A 13 16.04 -3.07 -33.28
CA GLY A 13 15.94 -2.17 -32.13
C GLY A 13 14.52 -1.66 -31.88
N MET A 14 13.51 -2.47 -32.21
CA MET A 14 12.12 -2.05 -32.12
C MET A 14 11.69 -1.81 -30.66
N VAL A 15 11.08 -0.66 -30.44
CA VAL A 15 10.69 -0.13 -29.13
C VAL A 15 9.67 -1.06 -28.47
N TRP A 16 10.08 -1.69 -27.37
CA TRP A 16 9.17 -2.26 -26.36
C TRP A 16 8.04 -1.26 -26.12
N SER A 17 6.79 -1.72 -26.15
CA SER A 17 5.60 -0.88 -26.01
C SER A 17 5.83 0.24 -25.00
N HIS A 18 5.43 1.48 -25.29
CA HIS A 18 5.57 2.60 -24.33
C HIS A 18 5.08 2.23 -22.91
N PHE A 19 4.11 1.32 -22.82
CA PHE A 19 3.60 0.76 -21.57
C PHE A 19 4.56 -0.19 -20.84
N ASP A 20 5.45 -0.88 -21.54
CA ASP A 20 6.49 -1.75 -20.95
C ASP A 20 7.67 -0.93 -20.46
N VAL A 21 8.07 0.11 -21.20
CA VAL A 21 9.10 1.07 -20.75
C VAL A 21 8.62 1.81 -19.49
N ALA A 22 7.43 2.40 -19.53
CA ALA A 22 6.84 3.08 -18.37
C ALA A 22 6.63 2.15 -17.16
N TRP A 23 6.36 0.86 -17.42
CA TRP A 23 6.29 -0.13 -16.35
C TRP A 23 7.67 -0.41 -15.75
N ALA A 24 8.69 -0.63 -16.58
CA ALA A 24 10.06 -0.89 -16.13
C ALA A 24 10.63 0.28 -15.32
N GLU A 25 10.41 1.51 -15.77
CA GLU A 25 10.82 2.73 -15.04
C GLU A 25 10.13 2.83 -13.68
N GLY A 26 8.80 2.66 -13.64
CA GLY A 26 8.06 2.69 -12.39
C GLY A 26 8.42 1.56 -11.42
N LEU A 27 8.67 0.35 -11.95
CA LEU A 27 9.15 -0.78 -11.16
C LEU A 27 10.55 -0.51 -10.59
N SER A 28 11.44 0.12 -11.36
CA SER A 28 12.76 0.55 -10.88
C SER A 28 12.64 1.56 -9.74
N ALA A 29 11.77 2.57 -9.89
CA ALA A 29 11.49 3.53 -8.83
C ALA A 29 10.89 2.88 -7.58
N ALA A 30 9.99 1.90 -7.75
CA ALA A 30 9.39 1.13 -6.67
C ALA A 30 10.43 0.28 -5.91
N ARG A 31 11.34 -0.39 -6.62
CA ARG A 31 12.45 -1.13 -6.01
C ARG A 31 13.37 -0.21 -5.22
N GLY A 32 13.72 0.94 -5.79
CA GLY A 32 14.54 1.95 -5.10
C GLY A 32 13.86 2.49 -3.83
N TRP A 33 12.57 2.82 -3.92
CA TRP A 33 11.77 3.23 -2.77
C TRP A 33 11.75 2.15 -1.67
N ALA A 34 11.49 0.89 -2.05
CA ALA A 34 11.45 -0.23 -1.11
C ALA A 34 12.82 -0.53 -0.49
N ALA A 35 13.92 -0.35 -1.23
CA ALA A 35 15.26 -0.52 -0.68
C ALA A 35 15.58 0.51 0.43
N GLU A 36 15.06 1.73 0.32
CA GLU A 36 15.27 2.79 1.31
C GLU A 36 14.27 2.71 2.48
N HIS A 37 13.01 2.38 2.20
CA HIS A 37 11.92 2.48 3.18
C HIS A 37 11.42 1.12 3.69
N GLY A 38 11.74 0.02 3.00
CA GLY A 38 11.36 -1.35 3.38
C GLY A 38 9.92 -1.75 3.04
N HIS A 39 9.20 -0.99 2.22
CA HIS A 39 7.82 -1.28 1.80
C HIS A 39 7.45 -0.55 0.51
N LEU A 40 6.35 -0.96 -0.15
CA LEU A 40 5.77 -0.30 -1.32
C LEU A 40 4.55 0.57 -0.98
N LEU A 41 4.38 0.92 0.28
CA LEU A 41 3.26 1.75 0.78
C LEU A 41 3.55 3.27 0.71
N ALA A 42 4.17 3.75 -0.38
CA ALA A 42 4.56 5.14 -0.51
C ALA A 42 3.37 6.13 -0.39
N PRO A 43 3.55 7.30 0.26
CA PRO A 43 2.64 8.45 0.16
C PRO A 43 2.32 8.83 -1.28
N LEU A 44 1.17 9.47 -1.52
CA LEU A 44 0.74 9.79 -2.88
C LEU A 44 1.69 10.77 -3.58
N ASP A 45 2.24 11.72 -2.85
CA ASP A 45 3.20 12.75 -3.28
C ASP A 45 4.66 12.28 -3.22
N ALA A 46 4.91 11.02 -2.87
CA ALA A 46 6.24 10.46 -2.83
C ALA A 46 6.85 10.38 -4.23
N ALA A 47 8.11 10.83 -4.33
CA ALA A 47 8.94 10.68 -5.50
C ALA A 47 10.24 9.94 -5.15
N TYR A 48 10.74 9.14 -6.09
CA TYR A 48 12.04 8.49 -5.99
C TYR A 48 12.84 8.82 -7.25
N GLN A 49 13.98 9.49 -7.08
CA GLN A 49 14.85 9.95 -8.18
C GLN A 49 14.08 10.68 -9.31
N GLY A 50 13.13 11.55 -8.93
CA GLY A 50 12.31 12.32 -9.87
C GLY A 50 11.08 11.58 -10.42
N ALA A 51 10.97 10.26 -10.23
CA ALA A 51 9.79 9.49 -10.60
C ALA A 51 8.71 9.55 -9.50
N GLN A 52 7.45 9.81 -9.88
CA GLN A 52 6.30 9.90 -8.97
C GLN A 52 5.83 8.51 -8.50
N VAL A 53 6.65 7.86 -7.65
CA VAL A 53 6.44 6.47 -7.20
C VAL A 53 5.12 6.30 -6.45
N GLY A 54 4.68 7.30 -5.69
CA GLY A 54 3.39 7.29 -4.98
C GLY A 54 2.19 7.15 -5.91
N ILE A 55 2.12 8.02 -6.93
CA ILE A 55 1.10 7.99 -7.97
C ILE A 55 1.16 6.68 -8.77
N TRP A 56 2.37 6.24 -9.12
CA TRP A 56 2.56 5.00 -9.87
C TRP A 56 2.03 3.79 -9.09
N LEU A 57 2.37 3.65 -7.80
CA LEU A 57 1.87 2.59 -6.93
C LEU A 57 0.35 2.64 -6.72
N LYS A 58 -0.24 3.85 -6.60
CA LYS A 58 -1.69 4.01 -6.58
C LYS A 58 -2.34 3.41 -7.84
N ASN A 59 -1.80 3.73 -9.02
CA ASN A 59 -2.33 3.23 -10.29
C ASN A 59 -2.11 1.72 -10.45
N ALA A 60 -0.95 1.21 -10.03
CA ALA A 60 -0.67 -0.22 -9.99
C ALA A 60 -1.69 -0.97 -9.12
N ARG A 61 -2.02 -0.46 -7.92
CA ARG A 61 -3.05 -1.07 -7.05
C ARG A 61 -4.42 -1.09 -7.72
N ALA A 62 -4.78 -0.01 -8.41
CA ALA A 62 -6.05 0.06 -9.13
C ALA A 62 -6.12 -1.00 -10.24
N ALA A 63 -5.04 -1.16 -11.01
CA ALA A 63 -4.94 -2.16 -12.05
C ALA A 63 -4.97 -3.60 -11.50
N ALA A 64 -4.33 -3.86 -10.36
CA ALA A 64 -4.36 -5.17 -9.70
C ALA A 64 -5.76 -5.52 -9.15
N ARG A 65 -6.44 -4.57 -8.50
CA ARG A 65 -7.82 -4.76 -8.03
C ARG A 65 -8.78 -5.03 -9.18
N LYS A 66 -8.64 -4.31 -10.30
CA LYS A 66 -9.41 -4.57 -11.52
C LYS A 66 -9.15 -5.99 -12.06
N ALA A 67 -7.91 -6.46 -12.05
CA ALA A 67 -7.58 -7.81 -12.47
C ALA A 67 -8.25 -8.87 -11.58
N GLN A 68 -8.24 -8.66 -10.26
CA GLN A 68 -8.92 -9.55 -9.30
C GLN A 68 -10.44 -9.56 -9.49
N GLU A 69 -11.06 -8.40 -9.73
CA GLU A 69 -12.50 -8.31 -10.02
C GLU A 69 -12.86 -9.09 -11.29
N ILE A 70 -12.06 -8.95 -12.35
CA ILE A 70 -12.27 -9.69 -13.60
C ILE A 70 -12.15 -11.21 -13.38
N GLU A 71 -11.17 -11.64 -12.60
CA GLU A 71 -10.99 -13.05 -12.25
C GLU A 71 -12.20 -13.59 -11.47
N GLN A 72 -12.68 -12.84 -10.48
CA GLN A 72 -13.87 -13.19 -9.72
C GLN A 72 -15.11 -13.32 -10.62
N ARG A 73 -15.36 -12.34 -11.50
CA ARG A 73 -16.49 -12.38 -12.42
C ARG A 73 -16.43 -13.61 -13.35
N ARG A 74 -15.25 -13.94 -13.85
CA ARG A 74 -15.05 -15.14 -14.68
C ARG A 74 -15.34 -16.42 -13.91
N ALA A 75 -14.88 -16.51 -12.66
CA ALA A 75 -15.15 -17.65 -11.79
C ALA A 75 -16.65 -17.83 -11.51
N GLU A 76 -17.41 -16.74 -11.43
CA GLU A 76 -18.86 -16.73 -11.26
C GLU A 76 -19.66 -16.91 -12.57
N GLY A 77 -18.99 -17.03 -13.72
CA GLY A 77 -19.63 -17.12 -15.03
C GLY A 77 -20.31 -15.82 -15.51
N LEU A 78 -19.97 -14.68 -14.89
CA LEU A 78 -20.50 -13.37 -15.25
C LEU A 78 -19.74 -12.76 -16.44
N PRO A 79 -20.41 -11.94 -17.28
CA PRO A 79 -19.76 -11.27 -18.39
C PRO A 79 -18.70 -10.27 -17.91
N VAL A 80 -17.61 -10.15 -18.67
CA VAL A 80 -16.54 -9.15 -18.48
C VAL A 80 -16.60 -8.18 -19.65
N GLU A 81 -16.98 -6.94 -19.39
CA GLU A 81 -17.12 -5.91 -20.42
C GLU A 81 -15.77 -5.48 -20.99
N SER A 82 -14.74 -5.35 -20.14
CA SER A 82 -13.39 -4.96 -20.59
C SER A 82 -12.29 -5.38 -19.61
N SER A 83 -11.21 -5.94 -20.16
CA SER A 83 -9.96 -6.19 -19.44
C SER A 83 -8.92 -5.06 -19.57
N ALA A 84 -9.23 -4.00 -20.31
CA ALA A 84 -8.29 -2.90 -20.54
C ALA A 84 -7.85 -2.26 -19.22
N GLY A 85 -6.54 -2.08 -19.02
CA GLY A 85 -5.96 -1.52 -17.80
C GLY A 85 -5.92 -2.49 -16.60
N ALA A 86 -6.37 -3.74 -16.75
CA ALA A 86 -6.12 -4.76 -15.75
C ALA A 86 -4.63 -5.15 -15.73
N MET A 87 -4.08 -5.32 -14.53
CA MET A 87 -2.70 -5.76 -14.37
C MET A 87 -2.55 -7.22 -14.82
N THR A 88 -1.48 -7.51 -15.56
CA THR A 88 -1.09 -8.89 -15.88
C THR A 88 -0.54 -9.61 -14.64
N ARG A 89 -0.69 -10.93 -14.58
CA ARG A 89 -0.11 -11.75 -13.49
C ARG A 89 1.39 -11.51 -13.27
N ALA A 90 2.20 -11.51 -14.33
CA ALA A 90 3.65 -11.29 -14.23
C ALA A 90 4.01 -9.94 -13.56
N ARG A 91 3.31 -8.87 -13.93
CA ARG A 91 3.46 -7.53 -13.31
C ARG A 91 3.05 -7.50 -11.84
N ARG A 92 2.04 -8.29 -11.46
CA ARG A 92 1.64 -8.45 -10.05
C ARG A 92 2.73 -9.17 -9.25
N GLU A 93 3.24 -10.28 -9.78
CA GLU A 93 4.32 -11.06 -9.16
C GLU A 93 5.58 -10.22 -8.94
N GLN A 94 5.94 -9.33 -9.89
CA GLN A 94 7.06 -8.39 -9.74
C GLN A 94 6.92 -7.43 -8.55
N LEU A 95 5.69 -7.03 -8.19
CA LEU A 95 5.46 -6.16 -7.02
C LEU A 95 5.36 -6.96 -5.73
N GLU A 96 4.78 -8.15 -5.77
CA GLU A 96 4.69 -9.07 -4.62
C GLU A 96 6.06 -9.58 -4.18
N GLU A 97 7.00 -9.77 -5.12
CA GLU A 97 8.40 -10.07 -4.81
C GLU A 97 9.08 -8.98 -3.97
N ILE A 98 8.70 -7.71 -4.19
CA ILE A 98 9.28 -6.57 -3.46
C ILE A 98 8.61 -6.40 -2.09
N ASP A 99 7.29 -6.44 -2.06
CA ASP A 99 6.49 -6.29 -0.84
C ASP A 99 5.14 -7.00 -1.02
N PRO A 100 4.92 -8.17 -0.41
CA PRO A 100 3.65 -8.89 -0.49
C PRO A 100 2.45 -8.08 0.01
N SER A 101 2.68 -7.07 0.86
CA SER A 101 1.64 -6.21 1.41
C SER A 101 1.34 -4.97 0.56
N TRP A 102 1.94 -4.85 -0.64
CA TRP A 102 1.86 -3.65 -1.47
C TRP A 102 0.43 -3.26 -1.86
N CYS A 103 -0.48 -4.23 -2.04
CA CYS A 103 -1.88 -4.01 -2.42
C CYS A 103 -2.86 -4.59 -1.37
N PRO A 104 -2.99 -3.95 -0.19
CA PRO A 104 -3.87 -4.45 0.86
C PRO A 104 -5.35 -4.30 0.46
N VAL A 105 -6.18 -5.14 1.08
CA VAL A 105 -7.66 -5.11 0.96
C VAL A 105 -8.30 -4.00 1.82
N TRP A 106 -7.56 -3.48 2.80
CA TRP A 106 -7.91 -2.31 3.62
C TRP A 106 -7.17 -1.05 3.13
N PRO A 107 -7.41 0.14 3.73
CA PRO A 107 -6.75 1.37 3.30
C PRO A 107 -5.22 1.27 3.33
N VAL A 108 -4.57 1.77 2.27
CA VAL A 108 -3.09 1.77 2.15
C VAL A 108 -2.44 2.55 3.30
N THR A 109 -3.05 3.67 3.71
CA THR A 109 -2.59 4.46 4.85
C THR A 109 -2.57 3.63 6.14
N TRP A 110 -3.57 2.78 6.37
CA TRP A 110 -3.60 1.90 7.53
C TRP A 110 -2.43 0.92 7.50
N GLN A 111 -2.21 0.26 6.35
CA GLN A 111 -1.10 -0.69 6.16
C GLN A 111 0.27 0.00 6.33
N ARG A 112 0.40 1.23 5.84
CA ARG A 112 1.61 2.05 6.00
C ARG A 112 1.87 2.35 7.46
N CYS A 113 0.89 2.87 8.21
CA CYS A 113 1.09 3.18 9.63
C CYS A 113 1.42 1.91 10.42
N PHE A 114 0.75 0.79 10.14
CA PHE A 114 1.10 -0.51 10.73
C PHE A 114 2.57 -0.88 10.50
N HIS A 115 3.04 -0.78 9.25
CA HIS A 115 4.44 -1.06 8.91
C HIS A 115 5.43 -0.10 9.60
N LEU A 116 5.11 1.18 9.66
CA LEU A 116 5.97 2.20 10.29
C LEU A 116 6.04 2.03 11.80
N VAL A 117 4.94 1.65 12.46
CA VAL A 117 4.97 1.28 13.89
C VAL A 117 5.81 0.03 14.08
N ARG A 118 5.64 -1.00 13.25
CA ARG A 118 6.47 -2.21 13.32
C ARG A 118 7.96 -1.89 13.18
N GLN A 119 8.35 -1.09 12.19
CA GLN A 119 9.74 -0.66 12.02
C GLN A 119 10.26 0.16 13.21
N HIS A 120 9.42 0.98 13.82
CA HIS A 120 9.78 1.72 15.03
C HIS A 120 10.00 0.79 16.23
N LEU A 121 9.20 -0.27 16.38
CA LEU A 121 9.39 -1.28 17.42
C LEU A 121 10.64 -2.14 17.15
N ASP A 122 10.93 -2.46 15.89
CA ASP A 122 12.11 -3.24 15.48
C ASP A 122 13.44 -2.55 15.86
N THR A 123 13.45 -1.22 16.09
CA THR A 123 14.61 -0.49 16.60
C THR A 123 14.73 -0.51 18.14
N GLY A 124 13.85 -1.23 18.83
CA GLY A 124 13.80 -1.34 20.29
C GLY A 124 13.11 -0.16 20.98
N GLN A 125 12.41 0.70 20.25
CA GLN A 125 11.64 1.80 20.80
C GLN A 125 10.27 1.34 21.31
N ALA A 126 9.71 2.04 22.29
CA ALA A 126 8.40 1.72 22.85
C ALA A 126 7.26 2.08 21.88
N LEU A 127 6.09 1.44 22.04
CA LEU A 127 4.90 1.75 21.24
C LEU A 127 4.54 3.25 21.36
N PRO A 128 4.44 3.99 20.24
CA PRO A 128 4.12 5.41 20.29
C PRO A 128 2.65 5.59 20.64
N THR A 129 2.37 6.25 21.75
CA THR A 129 1.00 6.51 22.23
C THR A 129 0.67 8.00 22.33
N VAL A 130 1.68 8.87 22.18
CA VAL A 130 1.53 10.33 22.25
C VAL A 130 1.55 10.91 20.83
N ALA A 131 0.50 11.64 20.48
CA ALA A 131 0.39 12.30 19.18
C ALA A 131 1.51 13.33 18.99
N GLY A 132 2.16 13.30 17.83
CA GLY A 132 3.18 14.25 17.41
C GLY A 132 4.61 13.90 17.82
N GLU A 133 4.83 12.94 18.73
CA GLU A 133 6.18 12.55 19.16
C GLU A 133 6.91 11.73 18.10
N VAL A 134 6.21 10.84 17.42
CA VAL A 134 6.78 9.96 16.39
C VAL A 134 6.06 10.19 15.07
N VAL A 135 6.68 10.99 14.22
CA VAL A 135 6.22 11.23 12.84
C VAL A 135 7.17 10.56 11.86
N ARG A 136 6.66 9.67 11.01
CA ARG A 136 7.43 8.94 9.99
C ARG A 136 6.70 9.02 8.66
N GLN A 137 7.39 9.45 7.60
CA GLN A 137 6.80 9.63 6.25
C GLN A 137 5.51 10.45 6.24
N GLY A 138 5.43 11.47 7.10
CA GLY A 138 4.24 12.33 7.26
C GLY A 138 3.12 11.72 8.12
N GLU A 139 3.26 10.48 8.59
CA GLU A 139 2.30 9.82 9.45
C GLU A 139 2.64 10.02 10.93
N ASP A 140 1.67 10.50 11.71
CA ASP A 140 1.75 10.59 13.17
C ASP A 140 1.37 9.25 13.78
N LEU A 141 2.39 8.48 14.19
CA LEU A 141 2.21 7.12 14.66
C LEU A 141 1.48 7.05 16.00
N GLY A 142 1.73 8.02 16.89
CA GLY A 142 1.02 8.11 18.18
C GLY A 142 -0.47 8.36 17.98
N ARG A 143 -0.82 9.32 17.10
CA ARG A 143 -2.23 9.56 16.73
C ARG A 143 -2.86 8.33 16.09
N TRP A 144 -2.14 7.62 15.23
CA TRP A 144 -2.65 6.40 14.60
C TRP A 144 -2.89 5.29 15.61
N VAL A 145 -1.94 5.02 16.52
CA VAL A 145 -2.13 4.02 17.59
C VAL A 145 -3.35 4.36 18.42
N THR A 146 -3.53 5.62 18.87
CA THR A 146 -4.74 6.02 19.60
C THR A 146 -6.02 5.77 18.79
N SER A 147 -6.01 6.08 17.49
CA SER A 147 -7.16 5.82 16.60
C SER A 147 -7.48 4.33 16.49
N VAL A 148 -6.47 3.46 16.43
CA VAL A 148 -6.64 2.00 16.39
C VAL A 148 -7.25 1.49 17.70
N ARG A 149 -6.76 1.96 18.85
CA ARG A 149 -7.27 1.57 20.18
C ARG A 149 -8.74 1.97 20.37
N LEU A 150 -9.11 3.19 19.99
CA LEU A 150 -10.47 3.71 20.13
C LEU A 150 -11.45 3.11 19.10
N GLY A 151 -10.95 2.76 17.91
CA GLY A 151 -11.74 2.18 16.82
C GLY A 151 -11.68 0.66 16.74
N TRP A 152 -11.33 -0.03 17.83
CA TRP A 152 -10.99 -1.46 17.82
C TRP A 152 -12.08 -2.34 17.21
N ASP A 153 -13.35 -2.10 17.55
CA ASP A 153 -14.50 -2.89 17.07
C ASP A 153 -14.81 -2.67 15.58
N GLN A 154 -14.20 -1.64 14.96
CA GLN A 154 -14.33 -1.38 13.52
C GLN A 154 -13.25 -2.08 12.70
N LEU A 155 -12.24 -2.68 13.35
CA LEU A 155 -11.18 -3.43 12.69
C LEU A 155 -11.69 -4.83 12.33
N THR A 156 -11.23 -5.35 11.19
CA THR A 156 -11.43 -6.77 10.87
C THR A 156 -10.69 -7.65 11.88
N GLY A 157 -11.11 -8.92 12.05
CA GLY A 157 -10.42 -9.85 12.96
C GLY A 157 -8.92 -10.02 12.64
N VAL A 158 -8.55 -9.95 11.36
CA VAL A 158 -7.12 -9.99 10.94
C VAL A 158 -6.39 -8.72 11.39
N GLN A 159 -7.02 -7.54 11.29
CA GLN A 159 -6.41 -6.29 11.76
C GLN A 159 -6.26 -6.26 13.28
N GLN A 160 -7.27 -6.73 14.04
CA GLN A 160 -7.16 -6.86 15.49
C GLN A 160 -6.01 -7.80 15.87
N TRP A 161 -5.96 -8.98 15.25
CA TRP A 161 -4.89 -9.94 15.49
C TRP A 161 -3.51 -9.36 15.16
N MET A 162 -3.35 -8.67 14.03
CA MET A 162 -2.07 -8.03 13.69
C MET A 162 -1.69 -6.94 14.71
N CYS A 163 -2.63 -6.09 15.09
CA CYS A 163 -2.38 -5.02 16.06
C CYS A 163 -1.98 -5.57 17.43
N GLU A 164 -2.67 -6.60 17.92
CA GLU A 164 -2.39 -7.23 19.20
C GLU A 164 -1.08 -8.03 19.15
N GLN A 165 -0.95 -8.95 18.20
CA GLN A 165 0.12 -9.95 18.19
C GLN A 165 1.43 -9.43 17.60
N VAL A 166 1.38 -8.47 16.67
CA VAL A 166 2.58 -7.93 16.01
C VAL A 166 3.03 -6.61 16.64
N LEU A 167 2.10 -5.75 17.05
CA LEU A 167 2.44 -4.41 17.57
C LEU A 167 2.21 -4.25 19.08
N GLY A 168 1.57 -5.20 19.77
CA GLY A 168 1.22 -5.06 21.19
C GLY A 168 0.20 -3.95 21.45
N ILE A 169 -0.68 -3.65 20.49
CA ILE A 169 -1.76 -2.67 20.65
C ILE A 169 -2.99 -3.39 21.22
N GLU A 170 -3.48 -2.90 22.36
CA GLU A 170 -4.70 -3.37 23.01
C GLU A 170 -5.86 -2.38 22.84
N PRO A 171 -7.13 -2.83 22.83
CA PRO A 171 -8.29 -1.95 22.78
C PRO A 171 -8.26 -0.88 23.87
N ALA A 172 -8.89 0.26 23.60
CA ALA A 172 -9.07 1.31 24.58
C ALA A 172 -9.90 0.81 25.78
N THR A 173 -9.47 1.19 26.99
CA THR A 173 -10.21 0.95 28.23
C THR A 173 -11.17 2.12 28.52
N GLU A 174 -12.09 1.96 29.48
CA GLU A 174 -13.02 3.05 29.87
C GLU A 174 -12.32 4.37 30.26
N ASN A 175 -11.09 4.28 30.77
CA ASN A 175 -10.26 5.44 31.11
C ASN A 175 -9.68 6.17 29.88
N ASP A 176 -9.57 5.48 28.72
CA ASP A 176 -9.11 6.10 27.48
C ASP A 176 -10.22 6.91 26.77
N ASN A 177 -11.49 6.60 27.06
CA ASN A 177 -12.66 7.23 26.43
C ASN A 177 -13.07 8.58 27.07
N SER A 178 -12.48 8.95 28.20
CA SER A 178 -12.90 10.09 29.03
C SER A 178 -12.10 11.36 28.75
N LYS A 179 -12.24 11.92 27.54
CA LYS A 179 -12.12 13.38 27.34
C LYS A 179 -13.36 13.90 26.61
N PRO A 180 -14.31 14.55 27.30
CA PRO A 180 -15.40 15.24 26.64
C PRO A 180 -14.82 16.32 25.72
N ARG A 181 -15.35 16.39 24.49
CA ARG A 181 -15.09 17.50 23.56
C ARG A 181 -15.57 18.79 24.23
N THR A 182 -14.65 19.65 24.67
CA THR A 182 -14.97 21.06 24.95
C THR A 182 -15.46 21.69 23.66
N SER A 183 -16.76 21.90 23.55
CA SER A 183 -17.36 22.66 22.45
C SER A 183 -16.94 24.12 22.59
N GLN A 184 -16.44 24.73 21.51
CA GLN A 184 -16.17 26.17 21.42
C GLN A 184 -17.47 26.97 21.32
N ALA A 185 -18.32 26.88 22.33
CA ALA A 185 -19.45 27.76 22.53
C ALA A 185 -19.37 28.26 23.97
N ASP A 186 -18.44 29.19 24.19
CA ASP A 186 -18.37 30.14 25.31
C ASP A 186 -17.08 30.98 25.12
N LYS A 187 -17.15 31.94 24.20
CA LYS A 187 -16.27 33.13 24.15
C LYS A 187 -17.09 34.32 23.68
#